data_AF-A0A8H9HWK6-F1
#
_entry.id   AF-A0A8H9HWK6-F1
#
_cell.length_a   1.000
_cell.length_b   1.000
_cell.length_c   1.000
_cell.angle_alpha   90.00
_cell.angle_beta   90.00
_cell.angle_gamma   90.00
#
_symmetry.space_group_name_H-M   'P 1'
#
loop_
_entity.id
_entity.type
_entity.pdbx_description
1 polymer ?
#
loop_
_entity_poly.entity_id
_entity_poly.type
_entity_poly.pdbx_seq_one_letter_code
_entity_poly.pdbx_strand_id
1 'polypeptide(L)'
;MKGSCRARKGKHGGRPPVITDDMLHTVLRRRAAGESVEQIRPDLIIPTGKRKGQNPGLASIYRALAEHEKRQAYPEAVAQAEAELAALRTG
;
A
#
# COMPACT_ATOMS: atom_id res chain seq x y z
N MET A 1 -1.61 36.00 -11.39
CA MET A 1 -1.05 35.12 -10.34
C MET A 1 -2.22 34.45 -9.60
N LYS A 2 -2.55 33.19 -9.93
CA LYS A 2 -3.58 32.43 -9.20
C LYS A 2 -3.06 31.02 -8.93
N GLY A 3 -3.02 30.68 -7.64
CA GLY A 3 -2.27 29.57 -7.06
C GLY A 3 -2.77 28.19 -7.46
N SER A 4 -1.83 27.25 -7.49
CA SER A 4 -2.04 25.85 -7.82
C SER A 4 -2.95 25.15 -6.81
N CYS A 5 -4.09 24.66 -7.29
CA CYS A 5 -4.90 23.69 -6.57
C CYS A 5 -4.12 22.37 -6.48
N ARG A 6 -3.38 22.17 -5.39
CA ARG A 6 -2.74 20.89 -5.07
C ARG A 6 -3.83 19.88 -4.75
N ALA A 7 -4.18 19.05 -5.72
CA ALA A 7 -5.11 17.93 -5.55
C ALA A 7 -4.64 17.09 -4.35
N ARG A 8 -5.43 17.08 -3.27
CA ARG A 8 -5.18 16.20 -2.13
C ARG A 8 -5.46 14.79 -2.60
N LYS A 9 -4.41 14.04 -2.95
CA LYS A 9 -4.42 12.60 -3.26
C LYS A 9 -5.39 11.91 -2.30
N GLY A 10 -6.45 11.37 -2.88
CA GLY A 10 -7.67 10.99 -2.17
C GLY A 10 -7.39 10.19 -0.90
N LYS A 11 -8.00 10.60 0.20
CA LYS A 11 -8.15 9.73 1.36
C LYS A 11 -9.12 8.63 0.92
N HIS A 12 -8.61 7.42 0.65
CA HIS A 12 -9.46 6.26 0.48
C HIS A 12 -10.33 6.15 1.74
N GLY A 13 -11.66 6.21 1.57
CA GLY A 13 -12.65 6.07 2.64
C GLY A 13 -12.65 4.64 3.16
N GLY A 14 -11.62 4.30 3.94
CA GLY A 14 -11.40 2.99 4.49
C GLY A 14 -10.35 3.05 5.59
N ARG A 15 -10.33 2.06 6.48
CA ARG A 15 -9.32 1.97 7.53
C ARG A 15 -7.92 2.01 6.87
N PRO A 16 -7.02 2.94 7.25
CA PRO A 16 -5.69 3.01 6.68
C PRO A 16 -5.01 1.63 6.75
N PRO A 17 -4.34 1.19 5.67
CA PRO A 17 -3.64 -0.08 5.68
C PRO A 17 -2.57 -0.04 6.77
N VAL A 18 -2.49 -1.13 7.55
CA VAL A 18 -1.49 -1.25 8.63
C VAL A 18 -0.08 -1.44 8.05
N ILE A 19 0.02 -1.96 6.83
CA ILE A 19 1.26 -2.06 6.04
C ILE A 19 1.35 -0.82 5.16
N THR A 20 2.43 -0.05 5.32
CA THR A 20 2.75 1.06 4.41
C THR A 20 3.47 0.56 3.16
N ASP A 21 3.56 1.41 2.14
CA ASP A 21 4.28 1.12 0.90
C ASP A 21 5.77 0.81 1.16
N ASP A 22 6.43 1.61 2.02
CA ASP A 22 7.83 1.38 2.41
C ASP A 22 8.06 0.01 3.08
N MET A 23 7.12 -0.40 3.94
CA MET A 23 7.15 -1.71 4.60
C MET A 23 6.98 -2.82 3.57
N LEU A 24 6.03 -2.67 2.64
CA LEU A 24 5.80 -3.63 1.56
C LEU A 24 7.03 -3.77 0.67
N HIS A 25 7.66 -2.66 0.28
CA HIS A 25 8.88 -2.66 -0.53
C HIS A 25 10.03 -3.38 0.19
N THR A 26 10.18 -3.15 1.50
CA THR A 26 11.16 -3.87 2.33
C THR A 26 10.91 -5.37 2.35
N VAL A 27 9.65 -5.80 2.50
CA VAL A 27 9.28 -7.22 2.47
C VAL A 27 9.58 -7.86 1.12
N LEU A 28 9.21 -7.20 0.02
CA LEU A 28 9.48 -7.70 -1.33
C LEU A 28 10.97 -7.88 -1.59
N ARG A 29 11.79 -6.89 -1.22
CA ARG A 29 13.25 -6.95 -1.37
C ARG A 29 13.86 -8.11 -0.57
N ARG A 30 13.46 -8.29 0.69
CA ARG A 30 14.02 -9.34 1.56
C ARG A 30 13.53 -10.74 1.18
N ARG A 31 12.29 -10.87 0.71
CA ARG A 31 11.79 -12.11 0.12
C ARG A 31 12.55 -12.49 -1.14
N ALA A 32 12.87 -11.54 -2.00
CA ALA A 32 13.72 -11.79 -3.16
C ALA A 32 15.15 -12.22 -2.78
N ALA A 33 15.62 -11.81 -1.60
CA ALA A 33 16.87 -12.29 -1.00
C ALA A 33 16.76 -13.66 -0.30
N GLY A 34 15.58 -14.30 -0.29
CA GLY A 34 15.34 -15.62 0.28
C GLY A 34 14.87 -15.64 1.74
N GLU A 35 14.63 -14.48 2.36
CA GLU A 35 14.14 -14.41 3.74
C GLU A 35 12.65 -14.72 3.84
N SER A 36 12.24 -15.43 4.91
CA SER A 36 10.82 -15.70 5.17
C SER A 36 10.11 -14.48 5.77
N VAL A 37 8.77 -14.45 5.68
CA VAL A 37 7.99 -13.34 6.25
C VAL A 37 8.12 -13.27 7.77
N GLU A 38 8.27 -14.43 8.39
CA GLU A 38 8.45 -14.61 9.83
C GLU A 38 9.79 -14.03 10.29
N GLN A 39 10.84 -14.12 9.46
CA GLN A 39 12.15 -13.52 9.71
C GLN A 39 12.16 -12.01 9.46
N ILE A 40 11.38 -11.54 8.47
CA ILE A 40 11.32 -10.11 8.12
C ILE A 40 10.47 -9.31 9.13
N ARG A 41 9.37 -9.91 9.63
CA ARG A 41 8.37 -9.24 10.46
C ARG A 41 8.93 -8.50 11.68
N PRO A 42 9.86 -9.05 12.49
CA PRO A 42 10.42 -8.38 13.65
C PRO A 42 11.10 -7.04 13.34
N ASP A 43 11.62 -6.88 12.13
CA ASP A 43 12.31 -5.66 11.69
C ASP A 43 11.36 -4.62 11.09
N LEU A 44 10.09 -4.99 10.87
CA LEU A 44 9.07 -4.08 10.37
C LEU A 44 8.40 -3.36 11.53
N ILE A 45 8.56 -2.03 11.58
CA ILE A 45 7.93 -1.18 12.59
C ILE A 45 6.84 -0.32 11.96
N ILE A 46 5.63 -0.37 12.52
CA ILE A 46 4.52 0.49 12.08
C ILE A 46 4.85 1.94 12.47
N PRO A 47 4.96 2.89 11.51
CA PRO A 47 5.44 4.23 11.80
C PRO A 47 4.36 5.17 12.39
N THR A 48 3.08 4.88 12.17
CA THR A 48 1.97 5.79 12.49
C THR A 48 0.72 5.08 13.04
N GLY A 49 -0.21 5.86 13.61
CA GLY A 49 -1.53 5.39 14.05
C GLY A 49 -1.53 4.63 15.37
N LYS A 50 -2.68 4.00 15.69
CA LYS A 50 -2.93 3.33 16.99
C LYS A 50 -1.92 2.21 17.32
N ARG A 51 -1.30 1.61 16.31
CA ARG A 51 -0.33 0.50 16.45
C ARG A 51 1.12 0.95 16.21
N LYS A 52 1.40 2.25 16.29
CA LYS A 52 2.76 2.78 16.12
C LYS A 52 3.75 2.05 17.05
N GLY A 53 4.92 1.73 16.52
CA GLY A 53 5.99 1.04 17.25
C GLY A 53 5.80 -0.48 17.36
N GLN A 54 4.68 -1.03 16.91
CA GLN A 54 4.44 -2.48 16.92
C GLN A 54 4.80 -3.09 15.56
N ASN A 55 5.07 -4.40 15.57
CA ASN A 55 5.20 -5.17 14.35
C ASN A 55 3.82 -5.43 13.71
N PRO A 56 3.72 -5.41 12.38
CA PRO A 56 2.51 -5.85 11.70
C PRO A 56 2.23 -7.33 11.97
N GLY A 57 0.95 -7.71 11.96
CA GLY A 57 0.56 -9.12 12.00
C GLY A 57 0.84 -9.81 10.66
N LEU A 58 1.13 -11.12 10.68
CA LEU A 58 1.42 -11.92 9.48
C LEU A 58 0.29 -11.83 8.44
N ALA A 59 -0.96 -11.94 8.87
CA ALA A 59 -2.12 -11.82 7.99
C ALA A 59 -2.17 -10.47 7.26
N SER A 60 -1.77 -9.38 7.91
CA SER A 60 -1.71 -8.05 7.28
C SER A 60 -0.61 -8.00 6.21
N ILE A 61 0.54 -8.63 6.46
CA ILE A 61 1.64 -8.68 5.49
C ILE A 61 1.22 -9.50 4.27
N TYR A 62 0.67 -10.70 4.48
CA TYR A 62 0.21 -11.55 3.37
C TYR A 62 -0.90 -10.89 2.56
N ARG A 63 -1.84 -10.18 3.20
CA ARG A 63 -2.86 -9.42 2.47
C ARG A 63 -2.24 -8.33 1.60
N ALA A 64 -1.26 -7.58 2.11
CA ALA A 64 -0.57 -6.55 1.34
C ALA A 64 0.20 -7.13 0.14
N LEU A 65 0.86 -8.29 0.32
CA LEU A 65 1.52 -9.00 -0.78
C LEU A 65 0.53 -9.44 -1.86
N ALA A 66 -0.60 -10.04 -1.47
CA ALA A 66 -1.63 -10.48 -2.41
C ALA A 66 -2.29 -9.30 -3.14
N GLU A 67 -2.54 -8.18 -2.45
CA GLU A 67 -3.06 -6.96 -3.07
C GLU A 67 -2.04 -6.36 -4.06
N HIS A 68 -0.75 -6.39 -3.73
CA HIS A 68 0.31 -5.94 -4.62
C HIS A 68 0.41 -6.82 -5.87
N GLU A 69 0.39 -8.13 -5.71
CA GLU A 69 0.42 -9.08 -6.82
C GLU A 69 -0.78 -8.89 -7.77
N LYS A 70 -1.99 -8.72 -7.23
CA LYS A 70 -3.19 -8.40 -8.03
C LYS A 70 -3.01 -7.13 -8.86
N ARG A 71 -2.34 -6.10 -8.32
CA ARG A 71 -2.06 -4.86 -9.05
C ARG A 71 -1.04 -5.05 -10.16
N GLN A 72 -0.02 -5.89 -9.93
CA GLN A 72 1.01 -6.20 -10.92
C GLN A 72 0.49 -7.12 -12.03
N ALA A 73 -0.42 -8.04 -11.71
CA ALA A 73 -0.97 -9.02 -12.65
C ALA A 73 -1.95 -8.41 -13.67
N TYR A 74 -2.58 -7.28 -13.34
CA TYR A 74 -3.58 -6.62 -14.20
C TYR A 74 -3.33 -5.11 -14.31
N PRO A 75 -2.19 -4.69 -14.89
CA PRO A 75 -1.83 -3.28 -14.94
C PRO A 75 -2.83 -2.47 -15.75
N GLU A 76 -3.36 -3.02 -16.86
CA GLU A 76 -4.41 -2.38 -17.67
C GLU A 76 -5.75 -2.25 -16.93
N ALA A 77 -6.13 -3.22 -16.09
CA ALA A 77 -7.39 -3.15 -15.34
C ALA A 77 -7.33 -2.10 -14.21
N VAL A 78 -6.17 -1.96 -13.56
CA VAL A 78 -5.94 -0.90 -12.57
C VAL A 78 -5.97 0.47 -13.25
N ALA A 79 -5.30 0.62 -14.39
CA ALA A 79 -5.29 1.87 -15.15
C ALA A 79 -6.69 2.26 -15.63
N GLN A 80 -7.49 1.31 -16.12
CA GLN A 80 -8.87 1.53 -16.52
C GLN A 80 -9.74 1.95 -15.34
N ALA A 81 -9.64 1.28 -14.19
CA ALA A 81 -10.39 1.64 -12.98
C ALA A 81 -10.01 3.04 -12.46
N GLU A 82 -8.74 3.43 -12.55
CA GLU A 82 -8.29 4.79 -12.21
C GLU A 82 -8.85 5.83 -13.19
N ALA A 83 -8.89 5.53 -14.49
CA ALA A 83 -9.46 6.39 -15.52
C ALA A 83 -10.97 6.58 -15.34
N GLU A 84 -11.71 5.51 -15.04
CA GLU A 84 -13.15 5.56 -14.75
C GLU A 84 -13.45 6.35 -13.48
N LEU A 85 -12.67 6.15 -12.40
CA LEU A 85 -12.80 6.94 -11.18
C LEU A 85 -12.47 8.42 -11.41
N ALA A 86 -11.52 8.73 -12.28
CA ALA A 86 -11.21 10.10 -12.66
C ALA A 86 -12.36 10.74 -13.43
N ALA A 87 -12.96 10.03 -14.39
CA ALA A 87 -14.12 10.49 -15.15
C ALA A 87 -15.33 10.80 -14.24
N LEU A 88 -15.60 9.93 -13.25
CA LEU A 88 -16.67 10.12 -12.26
C LEU A 88 -16.43 11.29 -11.29
N ARG A 89 -15.19 11.79 -11.17
CA ARG A 89 -14.85 12.94 -10.31
C ARG A 89 -14.93 14.28 -11.02
N THR A 90 -14.97 14.28 -12.35
CA THR A 90 -15.01 15.48 -13.20
C THR A 90 -16.40 15.77 -13.79
N GLY A 91 -17.37 14.89 -13.59
CA GLY A 91 -18.80 15.13 -13.85
C GLY A 91 -19.52 15.59 -12.59
#